data_AF-A0A016TJV5-F1
#
_entry.id   AF-A0A016TJV5-F1
#
_cell.length_a   1.000
_cell.length_b   1.000
_cell.length_c   1.000
_cell.angle_alpha   90.00
_cell.angle_beta   90.00
_cell.angle_gamma   90.00
#
_symmetry.space_group_name_H-M   'P 1'
#
loop_
_entity.id
_entity.type
_entity.pdbx_description
1 polymer ?
#
loop_
_entity_poly.entity_id
_entity_poly.type
_entity_poly.pdbx_seq_one_letter_code
_entity_poly.pdbx_strand_id
1 'polypeptide(L)'
;MLTKNIDLMRGLSNGSRGVVKKFSKAGYPVVKFFSNGDEIEVVPIRFAVRIPGCDEPACRRQLPLQLAWAISIHKSQGLTLDAVEVSLERVFAEGQSYVALSRARSLSSLRVITFDPSVIKANERVVKYYDSIKENAALEEEEENFVLRKRSRLSSEF
;
A
#
# COMPACT_ATOMS: atom_id res chain seq x y z
N MET A 1 13.32 -0.41 -8.26
CA MET A 1 12.08 0.22 -7.73
C MET A 1 12.48 1.37 -6.84
N LEU A 2 11.75 2.48 -6.92
CA LEU A 2 11.92 3.63 -6.04
C LEU A 2 11.42 3.30 -4.63
N THR A 3 12.19 3.72 -3.63
CA THR A 3 11.87 3.52 -2.20
C THR A 3 11.40 4.80 -1.51
N LYS A 4 11.25 5.90 -2.26
CA LYS A 4 10.79 7.20 -1.78
C LYS A 4 10.10 7.96 -2.90
N ASN A 5 9.18 8.84 -2.55
CA ASN A 5 8.62 9.80 -3.49
C ASN A 5 9.71 10.79 -3.91
N ILE A 6 9.91 10.94 -5.21
CA ILE A 6 10.84 11.91 -5.79
C ILE A 6 10.05 13.05 -6.42
N ASP A 7 9.08 12.71 -7.27
CA ASP A 7 8.25 13.69 -7.98
C ASP A 7 6.87 13.07 -8.26
N LEU A 8 5.88 13.47 -7.49
CA LEU A 8 4.52 12.94 -7.62
C LEU A 8 3.84 13.41 -8.91
N MET A 9 4.14 14.63 -9.38
CA MET A 9 3.55 15.18 -10.60
C MET A 9 4.00 14.41 -11.83
N ARG A 10 5.24 13.91 -11.82
CA ARG A 10 5.78 13.04 -12.88
C ARG A 10 5.50 11.55 -12.66
N GLY A 11 4.75 11.16 -11.62
CA GLY A 11 4.47 9.75 -11.33
C GLY A 11 5.67 8.95 -10.80
N LEU A 12 6.63 9.62 -10.15
CA LEU A 12 7.80 9.03 -9.50
C LEU A 12 7.56 8.93 -7.99
N SER A 13 6.72 7.97 -7.61
CA SER A 13 6.37 7.67 -6.24
C SER A 13 7.11 6.43 -5.71
N ASN A 14 7.00 6.22 -4.41
CA ASN A 14 7.43 4.98 -3.78
C ASN A 14 6.70 3.79 -4.41
N GLY A 15 7.45 2.76 -4.83
CA GLY A 15 6.91 1.64 -5.59
C GLY A 15 7.07 1.75 -7.11
N SER A 16 7.39 2.93 -7.65
CA SER A 16 7.62 3.08 -9.10
C SER A 16 8.77 2.19 -9.56
N ARG A 17 8.50 1.41 -10.61
CA ARG A 17 9.44 0.45 -11.19
C ARG A 17 10.07 1.00 -12.46
N GLY A 18 11.28 0.56 -12.73
CA GLY A 18 12.04 0.95 -13.90
C GLY A 18 13.24 0.05 -14.09
N VAL A 19 13.91 0.24 -15.23
CA VAL A 19 15.09 -0.54 -15.62
C VAL A 19 16.27 0.42 -15.71
N VAL A 20 17.40 0.04 -15.11
CA VAL A 20 18.66 0.78 -15.26
C VAL A 20 19.11 0.63 -16.71
N LYS A 21 19.29 1.74 -17.43
CA LYS A 21 19.68 1.74 -18.85
C LYS A 21 21.17 2.00 -19.04
N LYS A 22 21.72 2.91 -18.23
CA LYS A 22 23.12 3.34 -18.28
C LYS A 22 23.52 4.00 -16.95
N PHE A 23 24.80 4.33 -16.84
CA PHE A 23 25.32 5.18 -15.77
C PHE A 23 25.76 6.52 -16.37
N SER A 24 25.54 7.61 -15.64
CA SER A 24 26.00 8.94 -16.04
C SER A 24 27.52 9.09 -15.89
N LYS A 25 28.06 10.20 -16.38
CA LYS A 25 29.49 10.54 -16.18
C LYS A 25 29.87 10.68 -14.70
N ALA A 26 28.90 11.02 -13.85
CA ALA A 26 29.07 11.11 -12.40
C ALA A 26 28.97 9.73 -11.70
N GLY A 27 28.70 8.65 -12.44
CA GLY A 27 28.60 7.29 -11.91
C GLY A 27 27.22 6.94 -11.35
N TYR A 28 26.19 7.77 -11.55
CA TYR A 28 24.84 7.51 -11.05
C TYR A 28 23.98 6.76 -12.07
N PRO A 29 23.10 5.86 -11.62
CA PRO A 29 22.24 5.10 -12.52
C PRO A 29 21.19 6.01 -13.17
N VAL A 30 21.04 5.87 -14.49
CA VAL A 30 19.93 6.43 -15.26
C VAL A 30 18.89 5.35 -15.46
N VAL A 31 17.71 5.57 -14.89
CA VAL A 31 16.61 4.60 -14.82
C VAL A 31 15.49 5.03 -15.74
N LYS A 32 15.04 4.13 -16.62
CA LYS A 32 13.80 4.31 -17.39
C LYS A 32 12.63 3.80 -16.56
N PHE A 33 11.74 4.70 -16.12
CA PHE A 33 10.58 4.34 -15.31
C PHE A 33 9.39 3.91 -16.17
N PHE A 34 8.64 2.91 -15.72
CA PHE A 34 7.46 2.42 -16.43
C PHE A 34 6.22 3.30 -16.24
N SER A 35 6.18 4.11 -15.17
CA SER A 35 5.03 4.95 -14.84
C SER A 35 4.81 6.08 -15.85
N ASN A 36 5.88 6.69 -16.33
CA ASN A 36 5.85 7.84 -17.25
C ASN A 36 6.69 7.63 -18.52
N GLY A 37 7.55 6.60 -18.57
CA GLY A 37 8.47 6.36 -19.69
C GLY A 37 9.77 7.17 -19.64
N ASP A 38 9.94 8.04 -18.64
CA ASP A 38 11.07 8.96 -18.53
C ASP A 38 12.36 8.23 -18.14
N GLU A 39 13.49 8.71 -18.68
CA GLU A 39 14.83 8.35 -18.23
C GLU A 39 15.35 9.41 -17.26
N ILE A 40 15.62 9.00 -16.03
CA ILE A 40 15.98 9.91 -14.95
C ILE A 40 17.25 9.43 -14.28
N GLU A 41 18.21 10.33 -14.13
CA GLU A 41 19.38 10.11 -13.29
C GLU A 41 18.97 10.11 -11.82
N VAL A 42 19.20 9.00 -11.13
CA VAL A 42 18.84 8.86 -9.72
C VAL A 42 20.07 9.06 -8.86
N VAL A 43 20.04 10.11 -8.03
CA VAL A 43 21.14 10.48 -7.13
C VAL A 43 20.87 10.04 -5.69
N PRO A 44 21.93 9.86 -4.85
CA PRO A 44 21.77 9.51 -3.45
C PRO A 44 21.00 10.59 -2.67
N ILE A 45 20.07 10.15 -1.82
CA ILE A 45 19.29 11.02 -0.94
C ILE A 45 19.55 10.68 0.52
N ARG A 46 19.21 11.62 1.42
CA ARG A 46 19.28 11.40 2.87
C ARG A 46 18.03 10.66 3.37
N PHE A 47 18.26 9.58 4.09
CA PHE A 47 17.32 8.86 4.93
C PHE A 47 17.65 9.17 6.37
N ALA A 48 16.65 9.58 7.16
CA ALA A 48 16.81 9.88 8.57
C ALA A 48 15.83 9.02 9.37
N VAL A 49 16.32 8.40 10.44
CA VAL A 49 15.52 7.57 11.35
C VAL A 49 15.74 8.08 12.77
N ARG A 50 14.65 8.36 13.48
CA ARG A 50 14.71 8.73 14.90
C ARG A 50 14.95 7.48 15.72
N ILE A 51 15.98 7.49 16.55
CA ILE A 51 16.30 6.39 17.47
C ILE A 51 15.79 6.80 18.86
N PRO A 52 14.95 5.99 19.53
CA PRO A 52 14.54 6.26 20.90
C PRO A 52 15.75 6.42 21.82
N GLY A 53 15.78 7.49 22.61
CA GLY A 53 16.91 7.80 23.50
C GLY A 53 18.07 8.56 22.85
N CYS A 54 17.97 8.93 21.56
CA CYS A 54 18.91 9.83 20.90
C CYS A 54 18.20 11.13 20.46
N ASP A 55 18.82 12.28 20.75
CA ASP A 55 18.29 13.59 20.33
C ASP A 55 18.47 13.81 18.81
N GLU A 56 19.58 13.33 18.26
CA GLU A 56 19.87 13.42 16.84
C GLU A 56 19.43 12.16 16.06
N PRO A 57 18.84 12.32 14.86
CA PRO A 57 18.43 11.19 14.04
C PRO A 57 19.65 10.52 13.37
N ALA A 58 19.64 9.19 13.35
CA ALA A 58 20.61 8.44 12.55
C ALA A 58 20.34 8.65 11.06
N CYS A 59 21.39 8.97 10.32
CA CYS A 59 21.29 9.36 8.92
C CYS A 59 22.07 8.42 8.00
N ARG A 60 21.47 8.12 6.84
CA ARG A 60 22.10 7.35 5.76
C ARG A 60 21.92 8.11 4.44
N ARG A 61 22.99 8.30 3.68
CA ARG A 61 22.91 8.82 2.31
C ARG A 61 23.05 7.65 1.33
N GLN A 62 22.01 7.38 0.55
CA GLN A 62 21.96 6.22 -0.34
C GLN A 62 21.04 6.47 -1.54
N LEU A 63 21.27 5.75 -2.65
CA LEU A 63 20.33 5.73 -3.77
C LEU A 63 18.94 5.25 -3.30
N PRO A 64 17.83 5.95 -3.63
CA PRO A 64 16.49 5.51 -3.29
C PRO A 64 15.99 4.39 -4.21
N LEU A 65 16.85 3.41 -4.49
CA LEU A 65 16.58 2.30 -5.40
C LEU A 65 16.81 0.98 -4.67
N GLN A 66 15.87 0.06 -4.88
CA GLN A 66 16.01 -1.35 -4.51
C GLN A 66 15.76 -2.24 -5.72
N LEU A 67 16.45 -3.39 -5.77
CA LEU A 67 16.16 -4.44 -6.74
C LEU A 67 14.70 -4.89 -6.60
N ALA A 68 14.03 -5.10 -7.73
CA ALA A 68 12.57 -5.17 -7.77
C ALA A 68 12.02 -6.33 -8.61
N TRP A 69 12.84 -7.35 -8.87
CA TRP A 69 12.36 -8.60 -9.46
C TRP A 69 11.44 -9.35 -8.50
N ALA A 70 11.79 -9.36 -7.22
CA ALA A 70 10.99 -9.96 -6.17
C ALA A 70 11.02 -9.08 -4.91
N ILE A 71 9.87 -8.99 -4.25
CA ILE A 71 9.72 -8.39 -2.92
C ILE A 71 8.83 -9.32 -2.08
N SER A 72 9.02 -9.31 -0.77
CA SER A 72 8.12 -10.05 0.12
C SER A 72 6.78 -9.34 0.25
N ILE A 73 5.71 -10.11 0.49
CA ILE A 73 4.36 -9.57 0.73
C ILE A 73 4.39 -8.51 1.84
N HIS A 74 5.13 -8.77 2.93
CA HIS A 74 5.32 -7.83 4.02
C HIS A 74 5.93 -6.48 3.57
N LYS A 75 6.91 -6.51 2.67
CA LYS A 75 7.52 -5.27 2.14
C LYS A 75 6.64 -4.57 1.11
N SER A 76 5.66 -5.27 0.54
CA SER A 76 4.67 -4.68 -0.36
C SER A 76 3.52 -3.99 0.36
N GLN A 77 3.37 -4.17 1.67
CA GLN A 77 2.25 -3.61 2.43
C GLN A 77 2.23 -2.08 2.31
N GLY A 78 1.06 -1.54 1.93
CA GLY A 78 0.88 -0.10 1.69
C GLY A 78 1.39 0.39 0.34
N LEU A 79 2.02 -0.46 -0.48
CA LEU A 79 2.39 -0.13 -1.86
C LEU A 79 1.22 -0.38 -2.82
N THR A 80 1.24 0.38 -3.91
CA THR A 80 0.38 0.17 -5.08
C THR A 80 1.29 -0.13 -6.27
N LEU A 81 1.07 -1.27 -6.93
CA LEU A 81 1.97 -1.82 -7.94
C LEU A 81 1.26 -1.97 -9.30
N ASP A 82 1.99 -1.61 -10.37
CA ASP A 82 1.49 -1.58 -11.75
C ASP A 82 1.43 -2.93 -12.46
N ALA A 83 2.22 -3.90 -12.01
CA ALA A 83 2.12 -5.28 -12.48
C ALA A 83 2.78 -6.18 -11.44
N VAL A 84 2.08 -7.26 -11.07
CA VAL A 84 2.51 -8.14 -9.98
C VAL A 84 2.29 -9.58 -10.40
N GLU A 85 3.31 -10.40 -10.20
CA GLU A 85 3.18 -11.84 -10.17
C GLU A 85 3.29 -12.30 -8.71
N VAL A 86 2.32 -13.08 -8.24
CA VAL A 86 2.21 -13.49 -6.85
C VAL A 86 2.14 -15.01 -6.77
N SER A 87 3.03 -15.61 -5.99
CA SER A 87 2.90 -17.00 -5.55
C SER A 87 2.25 -17.07 -4.18
N LEU A 88 1.18 -17.87 -4.05
CA LEU A 88 0.45 -18.03 -2.79
C LEU A 88 0.80 -19.33 -2.03
N GLU A 89 1.76 -20.11 -2.54
CA GLU A 89 2.16 -21.41 -1.97
C GLU A 89 2.71 -21.31 -0.53
N ARG A 90 3.38 -20.21 -0.18
CA ARG A 90 4.06 -20.02 1.11
C ARG A 90 3.37 -19.00 2.01
N VAL A 91 2.07 -18.79 1.82
CA VAL A 91 1.29 -17.94 2.73
C VAL A 91 1.14 -18.65 4.07
N PHE A 92 1.49 -17.96 5.15
CA PHE A 92 1.46 -18.52 6.50
C PHE A 92 0.61 -17.71 7.49
N ALA A 93 0.31 -16.44 7.18
CA ALA A 93 -0.46 -15.57 8.04
C ALA A 93 -1.85 -15.25 7.47
N GLU A 94 -2.85 -15.17 8.34
CA GLU A 94 -4.21 -14.74 8.00
C GLU A 94 -4.20 -13.32 7.43
N GLY A 95 -4.95 -13.08 6.34
CA GLY A 95 -4.96 -11.81 5.62
C GLY A 95 -3.76 -11.56 4.70
N GLN A 96 -2.68 -12.35 4.76
CA GLN A 96 -1.49 -12.13 3.92
C GLN A 96 -1.78 -12.31 2.43
N SER A 97 -2.61 -13.29 2.06
CA SER A 97 -3.09 -13.46 0.67
C SER A 97 -3.81 -12.22 0.17
N TYR A 98 -4.69 -11.64 1.00
CA TYR A 98 -5.40 -10.41 0.67
C TYR A 98 -4.44 -9.23 0.50
N VAL A 99 -3.44 -9.08 1.39
CA VAL A 99 -2.42 -8.04 1.25
C VAL A 99 -1.71 -8.15 -0.09
N ALA A 100 -1.28 -9.35 -0.49
CA ALA A 100 -0.56 -9.58 -1.75
C ALA A 100 -1.42 -9.24 -2.97
N LEU A 101 -2.64 -9.75 -3.02
CA LEU A 101 -3.56 -9.56 -4.15
C LEU A 101 -3.99 -8.10 -4.30
N SER A 102 -4.25 -7.42 -3.17
CA SER A 102 -4.68 -6.01 -3.16
C SER A 102 -3.58 -5.01 -3.54
N ARG A 103 -2.33 -5.45 -3.79
CA ARG A 103 -1.27 -4.53 -4.24
C ARG A 103 -1.41 -4.17 -5.72
N ALA A 104 -2.03 -5.04 -6.52
CA ALA A 104 -2.23 -4.78 -7.94
C ALA A 104 -3.33 -3.74 -8.15
N ARG A 105 -3.11 -2.78 -9.06
CA ARG A 105 -4.12 -1.73 -9.36
C ARG A 105 -5.34 -2.28 -10.10
N SER A 106 -5.14 -3.28 -10.94
CA SER A 106 -6.18 -3.89 -11.76
C SER A 106 -5.99 -5.39 -11.86
N LEU A 107 -7.07 -6.13 -12.11
CA LEU A 107 -7.00 -7.57 -12.32
C LEU A 107 -6.11 -7.94 -13.53
N SER A 108 -6.13 -7.13 -14.59
CA SER A 108 -5.26 -7.30 -15.76
C SER A 108 -3.77 -7.19 -15.46
N SER A 109 -3.41 -6.53 -14.35
CA SER A 109 -2.02 -6.36 -13.90
C SER A 109 -1.55 -7.44 -12.93
N LEU A 110 -2.41 -8.39 -12.57
CA LEU A 110 -2.15 -9.42 -11.57
C LEU A 110 -2.04 -10.79 -12.23
N ARG A 111 -0.94 -11.50 -11.96
CA ARG A 111 -0.77 -12.91 -12.29
C ARG A 111 -0.59 -13.71 -11.01
N VAL A 112 -1.49 -14.64 -10.73
CA VAL A 112 -1.36 -15.56 -9.59
C VAL A 112 -0.78 -16.87 -10.09
N ILE A 113 0.32 -17.30 -9.47
CA ILE A 113 0.94 -18.60 -9.72
C ILE A 113 0.75 -19.47 -8.48
N THR A 114 0.33 -20.73 -8.66
CA THR A 114 0.06 -21.69 -7.58
C THR A 114 -0.95 -21.16 -6.55
N PHE A 115 -2.23 -21.52 -6.74
CA PHE A 115 -3.32 -21.12 -5.87
C PHE A 115 -3.95 -22.34 -5.19
N ASP A 116 -4.02 -22.29 -3.86
CA ASP A 116 -4.84 -23.17 -3.03
C ASP A 116 -5.87 -22.30 -2.28
N PRO A 117 -7.18 -22.51 -2.46
CA PRO A 117 -8.21 -21.80 -1.70
C PRO A 117 -8.01 -21.83 -0.18
N SER A 118 -7.36 -22.86 0.36
CA SER A 118 -7.09 -22.99 1.80
C SER A 118 -6.26 -21.84 2.37
N VAL A 119 -5.50 -21.12 1.54
CA VAL A 119 -4.65 -19.97 1.96
C VAL A 119 -5.43 -18.66 2.07
N ILE A 120 -6.71 -18.64 1.68
CA ILE A 120 -7.59 -17.48 1.85
C ILE A 120 -8.23 -17.57 3.24
N LYS A 121 -7.54 -17.01 4.23
CA LYS A 121 -7.99 -17.01 5.64
C LYS A 121 -8.09 -15.59 6.18
N ALA A 122 -9.12 -15.35 6.98
CA ALA A 122 -9.29 -14.13 7.77
C ALA A 122 -9.32 -14.51 9.26
N ASN A 123 -8.72 -13.66 10.10
CA ASN A 123 -8.73 -13.89 11.55
C ASN A 123 -10.14 -13.71 12.10
N GLU A 124 -10.68 -14.72 12.78
CA GLU A 124 -12.04 -14.69 13.32
C GLU A 124 -12.28 -13.53 14.29
N ARG A 125 -11.27 -13.12 15.07
CA ARG A 125 -11.40 -11.98 16.00
C ARG A 125 -11.58 -10.67 15.23
N VAL A 126 -10.90 -10.53 14.09
CA VAL A 126 -11.01 -9.36 13.21
C VAL A 126 -12.37 -9.33 12.52
N VAL A 127 -12.89 -10.49 12.09
CA VAL A 127 -14.24 -10.60 11.52
C VAL A 127 -15.29 -10.15 12.54
N LYS A 128 -15.28 -10.74 13.74
CA LYS A 128 -16.19 -10.36 14.84
C LYS A 128 -16.11 -8.87 15.19
N TYR A 129 -14.89 -8.32 15.19
CA TYR A 129 -14.69 -6.89 15.41
C TYR A 129 -15.37 -6.03 14.33
N TYR A 130 -15.16 -6.34 13.04
CA TYR A 130 -15.81 -5.60 11.95
C TYR A 130 -17.34 -5.78 11.92
N ASP A 131 -17.86 -6.92 12.34
CA ASP A 131 -19.30 -7.13 12.47
C ASP A 131 -19.87 -6.26 13.61
N SER A 132 -19.19 -6.17 14.77
CA SER A 132 -19.60 -5.27 15.85
C SER A 132 -19.62 -3.79 15.45
N ILE A 133 -18.69 -3.36 14.57
CA ILE A 133 -18.69 -1.99 14.04
C ILE A 133 -19.93 -1.72 13.19
N LYS A 134 -20.32 -2.68 12.34
CA LYS A 134 -21.52 -2.53 11.48
C LYS A 134 -22.80 -2.48 12.31
N GLU A 135 -22.90 -3.33 13.33
CA GLU A 135 -24.03 -3.34 14.25
C GLU A 135 -24.16 -2.00 14.98
N ASN A 136 -23.06 -1.47 15.52
CA ASN A 136 -23.07 -0.17 16.20
C ASN A 136 -23.46 0.97 15.26
N ALA A 137 -22.94 0.99 14.02
CA ALA A 137 -23.30 2.01 13.04
C ALA A 137 -24.80 1.96 12.67
N ALA A 138 -25.38 0.76 12.54
CA ALA A 138 -26.81 0.60 12.27
C ALA A 138 -27.68 1.08 13.44
N LEU A 139 -27.25 0.84 14.69
CA LEU A 139 -27.93 1.33 15.89
C LEU A 139 -27.91 2.86 15.97
N GLU A 140 -26.77 3.49 15.65
CA GLU A 140 -26.65 4.95 15.59
C GLU A 140 -27.59 5.55 14.52
N GLU A 141 -27.66 4.96 13.33
CA GLU A 141 -28.59 5.38 12.28
C GLU A 141 -30.07 5.21 12.69
N GLU A 142 -30.42 4.14 13.40
CA GLU A 142 -31.77 3.93 13.92
C GLU A 142 -32.15 4.94 15.01
N GLU A 143 -31.24 5.26 15.93
CA GLU A 143 -31.45 6.28 16.96
C GLU A 143 -31.62 7.68 16.35
N GLU A 144 -30.78 8.07 15.38
CA GLU A 144 -30.92 9.35 14.68
C GLU A 144 -32.26 9.43 13.94
N ASN A 145 -32.65 8.37 13.22
CA ASN A 145 -33.93 8.31 12.52
C ASN A 145 -35.13 8.35 13.49
N PHE A 146 -35.02 7.74 14.66
CA PHE A 146 -36.04 7.80 15.70
C PHE A 146 -36.20 9.23 16.24
N VAL A 147 -35.10 9.93 16.53
CA VAL A 147 -35.12 11.33 16.98
C VAL A 147 -35.73 12.25 15.92
N LEU A 148 -35.39 12.07 14.65
CA LEU A 148 -35.96 12.83 13.53
C LEU A 148 -37.47 12.63 13.38
N ARG A 149 -37.95 11.38 13.46
CA ARG A 149 -39.40 11.06 13.43
C ARG A 149 -40.17 11.67 14.59
N LYS A 150 -39.55 11.77 15.77
CA LYS A 150 -40.18 12.39 16.94
C LYS A 150 -40.27 13.92 16.78
N ARG A 151 -39.22 14.56 16.26
CA ARG A 151 -39.22 16.00 15.96
C ARG A 151 -40.24 16.40 14.90
N SER A 152 -40.38 15.61 13.82
CA SER A 152 -41.34 15.91 12.75
C SER A 152 -42.80 15.83 13.19
N ARG A 153 -43.14 14.91 14.10
CA ARG A 153 -44.48 14.83 14.70
C ARG A 153 -44.79 16.03 15.61
N LEU A 154 -43.82 16.48 16.40
CA LEU A 154 -43.97 17.65 17.27
C LEU A 154 -44.13 18.96 16.48
N SER A 155 -43.58 19.07 15.27
CA SER A 155 -43.75 20.24 14.40
C SER A 155 -45.05 20.28 13.61
N SER A 156 -45.78 19.15 13.50
CA SER A 156 -47.07 19.09 12.80
C SER A 156 -48.29 19.31 13.72
N GLU A 157 -48.07 19.40 15.03
CA GLU A 157 -49.12 19.61 16.05
C GLU A 157 -49.24 21.08 16.50
N PHE A 158 -48.52 22.02 15.86
CA PHE A 158 -48.60 23.47 16.09
C PHE A 158 -48.92 24.22 14.80
#